data_AF-A0A7C3GD88-F1
#
_entry.id   AF-A0A7C3GD88-F1
#
_cell.length_a   1.000
_cell.length_b   1.000
_cell.length_c   1.000
_cell.angle_alpha   90.00
_cell.angle_beta   90.00
_cell.angle_gamma   90.00
#
_symmetry.space_group_name_H-M   'P 1'
#
loop_
_entity.id
_entity.type
_entity.pdbx_description
1 polymer ?
#
loop_
_entity_poly.entity_id
_entity_poly.type
_entity_poly.pdbx_seq_one_letter_code
_entity_poly.pdbx_strand_id
1 'polypeptide(L)'
;MIKPQLSFRSEKQISFLSRNIAQNFANRGHSWTAKIQTILRDFKEELEMKSLKELSEEKIQEYVSELKESVENGDIKAETAQTYISALNSIIDYTNYVRDTNFNSVSAAENGIHSSADYADKSVSPETHQSFQNFLEERYDNTGDERFQALELATELQREFGLRFRESAGLNIFTVEKALETGKLELSREDWTKNARERVIEIRTEEQKELLSNVKDFLENQKSVNLAGADNWKDYNPIASFRSFADYNRQEFNQTYQEQYNFHGERHFWAQERYSQLWEEKVGIRIEAPIKYYSEQLQQAGWDGSGKFYDAVLELNIKPFWEYVQEEILSTKQEELNFPDLFQSESSEVTSEPDIFSLNEQPEQQEYTQENLLEMPDLSDLFEIDKEIRLEISEELGHSRLDITNTYLGHP
;
A
#
# COMPACT_ATOMS: atom_id res chain seq x y z
N MET A 1 43.32 -15.40 -7.90
CA MET A 1 42.30 -15.34 -6.83
C MET A 1 42.37 -13.97 -6.18
N ILE A 2 41.31 -13.17 -6.28
CA ILE A 2 41.18 -11.90 -5.55
C ILE A 2 41.07 -12.27 -4.07
N LYS A 3 41.96 -11.77 -3.21
CA LYS A 3 41.82 -11.99 -1.77
C LYS A 3 40.50 -11.37 -1.31
N PRO A 4 39.64 -12.12 -0.61
CA PRO A 4 38.37 -11.58 -0.15
C PRO A 4 38.63 -10.44 0.85
N GLN A 5 38.03 -9.29 0.56
CA GLN A 5 38.17 -8.08 1.37
C GLN A 5 37.35 -8.27 2.66
N LEU A 6 37.99 -8.03 3.81
CA LEU A 6 37.36 -8.11 5.14
C LEU A 6 37.55 -6.84 5.97
N SER A 7 38.41 -5.90 5.55
CA SER A 7 38.66 -4.68 6.33
C SER A 7 37.71 -3.56 5.92
N PHE A 8 37.32 -2.75 6.91
CA PHE A 8 36.38 -1.62 6.75
C PHE A 8 36.84 -0.38 7.53
N ARG A 9 38.15 -0.09 7.52
CA ARG A 9 38.78 1.01 8.29
C ARG A 9 38.36 2.40 7.80
N SER A 10 38.06 2.54 6.53
CA SER A 10 37.68 3.81 5.88
C SER A 10 36.34 3.70 5.16
N GLU A 11 35.68 4.83 4.91
CA GLU A 11 34.42 4.88 4.16
C GLU A 11 34.51 4.18 2.80
N LYS A 12 35.65 4.31 2.11
CA LYS A 12 35.88 3.61 0.84
C LYS A 12 35.85 2.09 1.02
N GLN A 13 36.41 1.58 2.13
CA GLN A 13 36.42 0.16 2.44
C GLN A 13 35.04 -0.33 2.90
N ILE A 14 34.34 0.45 3.74
CA ILE A 14 32.95 0.19 4.13
C ILE A 14 32.06 0.08 2.88
N SER A 15 32.14 1.07 1.99
CA SER A 15 31.34 1.11 0.76
C SER A 15 31.62 -0.07 -0.16
N PHE A 16 32.90 -0.41 -0.36
CA PHE A 16 33.30 -1.55 -1.18
C PHE A 16 32.85 -2.88 -0.57
N LEU A 17 33.10 -3.10 0.73
CA LEU A 17 32.75 -4.34 1.41
C LEU A 17 31.23 -4.55 1.41
N SER A 18 30.47 -3.48 1.68
CA SER A 18 29.00 -3.54 1.68
C SER A 18 28.43 -3.93 0.32
N ARG A 19 28.97 -3.39 -0.78
CA ARG A 19 28.56 -3.79 -2.13
C ARG A 19 28.92 -5.25 -2.40
N ASN A 20 30.08 -5.70 -1.96
CA ASN A 20 30.50 -7.08 -2.15
C ASN A 20 29.59 -8.05 -1.41
N ILE A 21 29.27 -7.77 -0.15
CA ILE A 21 28.36 -8.60 0.65
C ILE A 21 26.95 -8.57 0.07
N ALA A 22 26.39 -7.37 -0.17
CA ALA A 22 25.01 -7.26 -0.64
C ALA A 22 24.83 -7.78 -2.06
N GLN A 23 25.59 -7.26 -3.03
CA GLN A 23 25.30 -7.47 -4.45
C GLN A 23 25.95 -8.73 -5.00
N ASN A 24 27.23 -8.97 -4.66
CA ASN A 24 27.97 -10.09 -5.24
C ASN A 24 27.74 -11.40 -4.49
N PHE A 25 27.61 -11.35 -3.16
CA PHE A 25 27.44 -12.54 -2.33
C PHE A 25 25.96 -12.85 -2.08
N ALA A 26 25.19 -11.90 -1.52
CA ALA A 26 23.79 -12.11 -1.15
C ALA A 26 22.77 -11.88 -2.29
N ASN A 27 23.23 -11.42 -3.47
CA ASN A 27 22.39 -11.06 -4.62
C ASN A 27 21.23 -10.10 -4.26
N ARG A 28 21.54 -9.06 -3.48
CA ARG A 28 20.62 -8.02 -3.02
C ARG A 28 20.97 -6.66 -3.62
N GLY A 29 19.98 -5.77 -3.68
CA GLY A 29 20.11 -4.45 -4.32
C GLY A 29 20.79 -3.36 -3.47
N HIS A 30 20.77 -2.13 -4.00
CA HIS A 30 21.41 -0.94 -3.40
C HIS A 30 20.86 -0.56 -2.01
N SER A 31 19.56 -0.74 -1.77
CA SER A 31 18.99 -0.51 -0.43
C SER A 31 19.64 -1.41 0.62
N TRP A 32 19.85 -2.70 0.30
CA TRP A 32 20.56 -3.64 1.18
C TRP A 32 22.03 -3.26 1.38
N THR A 33 22.66 -2.74 0.32
CA THR A 33 24.03 -2.20 0.42
C THR A 33 24.10 -1.08 1.45
N ALA A 34 23.13 -0.14 1.46
CA ALA A 34 23.10 0.94 2.44
C ALA A 34 22.90 0.44 3.88
N LYS A 35 22.07 -0.59 4.08
CA LYS A 35 21.87 -1.22 5.41
C LYS A 35 23.16 -1.87 5.92
N ILE A 36 23.88 -2.58 5.07
CA ILE A 36 25.18 -3.15 5.43
C ILE A 36 26.21 -2.05 5.70
N GLN A 37 26.18 -0.93 4.96
CA GLN A 37 27.06 0.22 5.24
C GLN A 37 26.81 0.80 6.64
N THR A 38 25.55 0.94 7.05
CA THR A 38 25.20 1.37 8.41
C THR A 38 25.79 0.42 9.44
N ILE A 39 25.50 -0.89 9.34
CA ILE A 39 26.01 -1.88 10.31
C ILE A 39 27.54 -1.86 10.39
N LEU A 40 28.24 -1.74 9.26
CA LEU A 40 29.70 -1.67 9.26
C LEU A 40 30.26 -0.36 9.86
N ARG A 41 29.49 0.73 9.87
CA ARG A 41 29.84 1.95 10.60
C ARG A 41 29.61 1.75 12.09
N ASP A 42 28.48 1.20 12.48
CA ASP A 42 28.17 0.90 13.88
C ASP A 42 29.21 -0.06 14.46
N PHE A 43 29.59 -1.12 13.73
CA PHE A 43 30.68 -2.02 14.11
C PHE A 43 32.00 -1.28 14.35
N LYS A 44 32.27 -0.22 13.59
CA LYS A 44 33.51 0.55 13.70
C LYS A 44 33.47 1.58 14.83
N GLU A 45 32.32 2.23 15.01
CA GLU A 45 32.13 3.36 15.92
C GLU A 45 31.78 2.88 17.32
N GLU A 46 30.87 1.91 17.44
CA GLU A 46 30.37 1.38 18.71
C GLU A 46 31.17 0.16 19.17
N LEU A 47 31.42 -0.80 18.27
CA LEU A 47 32.14 -2.04 18.63
C LEU A 47 33.66 -1.98 18.44
N GLU A 48 34.19 -0.83 18.04
CA GLU A 48 35.61 -0.55 17.74
C GLU A 48 36.26 -1.50 16.71
N MET A 49 35.46 -2.18 15.89
CA MET A 49 35.93 -3.16 14.91
C MET A 49 36.47 -2.48 13.65
N LYS A 50 37.53 -3.06 13.07
CA LYS A 50 38.17 -2.55 11.83
C LYS A 50 38.17 -3.59 10.71
N SER A 51 37.79 -4.82 11.03
CA SER A 51 37.71 -5.92 10.09
C SER A 51 36.75 -6.99 10.55
N LEU A 52 36.10 -7.67 9.60
CA LEU A 52 35.26 -8.85 9.86
C LEU A 52 36.08 -10.06 10.36
N LYS A 53 37.42 -9.94 10.42
CA LYS A 53 38.28 -10.88 11.15
C LYS A 53 38.08 -10.82 12.66
N GLU A 54 37.65 -9.67 13.16
CA GLU A 54 37.40 -9.41 14.58
C GLU A 54 35.97 -9.81 14.97
N LEU A 55 35.12 -10.18 14.01
CA LEU A 55 33.76 -10.67 14.29
C LEU A 55 33.83 -11.98 15.09
N SER A 56 33.03 -12.04 16.14
CA SER A 56 32.82 -13.16 17.06
C SER A 56 31.34 -13.26 17.43
N GLU A 57 30.91 -14.40 18.00
CA GLU A 57 29.56 -14.55 18.54
C GLU A 57 29.23 -13.47 19.60
N GLU A 58 30.20 -13.14 20.45
CA GLU A 58 30.06 -12.07 21.46
C GLU A 58 29.73 -10.72 20.80
N LYS A 59 30.49 -10.32 19.78
CA LYS A 59 30.28 -9.05 19.06
C LYS A 59 28.97 -9.02 18.28
N ILE A 60 28.52 -10.18 17.78
CA ILE A 60 27.20 -10.31 17.14
C ILE A 60 26.10 -10.05 18.16
N GLN A 61 26.17 -10.68 19.34
CA GLN A 61 25.16 -10.49 20.40
C GLN A 61 25.19 -9.10 21.02
N GLU A 62 26.37 -8.48 21.14
CA GLU A 62 26.56 -7.10 21.57
C GLU A 62 25.79 -6.13 20.65
N TYR A 63 26.00 -6.23 19.33
CA TYR A 63 25.26 -5.39 18.36
C TYR A 63 23.74 -5.62 18.38
N VAL A 64 23.30 -6.88 18.53
CA VAL A 64 21.86 -7.19 18.64
C VAL A 64 21.27 -6.55 19.90
N SER A 65 22.03 -6.50 20.99
CA SER A 65 21.62 -5.84 22.23
C SER A 65 21.54 -4.32 22.08
N GLU A 66 22.52 -3.69 21.41
CA GLU A 66 22.50 -2.25 21.08
C GLU A 66 21.29 -1.89 20.20
N LEU A 67 20.94 -2.74 19.23
CA LEU A 67 19.75 -2.55 18.41
C LEU A 67 18.46 -2.64 19.23
N LYS A 68 18.40 -3.57 20.19
CA LYS A 68 17.26 -3.71 21.09
C LYS A 68 17.10 -2.48 21.99
N GLU A 69 18.19 -2.02 22.60
CA GLU A 69 18.20 -0.83 23.44
C GLU A 69 17.77 0.41 22.63
N SER A 70 18.25 0.55 21.39
CA SER A 70 17.84 1.63 20.48
C SER A 70 16.33 1.59 20.15
N VAL A 71 15.73 0.40 20.10
CA VAL A 71 14.27 0.25 19.93
C VAL A 71 13.53 0.62 21.22
N GLU A 72 14.01 0.17 22.38
CA GLU A 72 13.41 0.46 23.69
C GLU A 72 13.47 1.95 24.04
N ASN A 73 14.54 2.63 23.63
CA ASN A 73 14.71 4.08 23.79
C ASN A 73 13.93 4.90 22.74
N GLY A 74 13.38 4.26 21.70
CA GLY A 74 12.64 4.92 20.63
C GLY A 74 13.51 5.60 19.57
N ASP A 75 14.83 5.37 19.57
CA ASP A 75 15.77 5.92 18.59
C ASP A 75 15.53 5.35 17.18
N ILE A 76 15.13 4.08 17.10
CA ILE A 76 14.74 3.41 15.86
C ILE A 76 13.47 2.58 16.04
N LYS A 77 12.71 2.41 14.95
CA LYS A 77 11.57 1.50 14.91
C LYS A 77 12.01 0.03 14.94
N ALA A 78 11.19 -0.85 15.54
CA ALA A 78 11.45 -2.28 15.59
C ALA A 78 11.62 -2.92 14.19
N GLU A 79 10.87 -2.46 13.17
CA GLU A 79 11.00 -2.93 11.78
C GLU A 79 12.38 -2.57 11.19
N THR A 80 12.92 -1.41 11.59
CA THR A 80 14.27 -0.98 11.18
C THR A 80 15.31 -1.91 11.80
N ALA A 81 15.19 -2.22 13.10
CA ALA A 81 16.08 -3.16 13.78
C ALA A 81 15.99 -4.58 13.19
N GLN A 82 14.80 -5.08 12.88
CA GLN A 82 14.60 -6.37 12.19
C GLN A 82 15.28 -6.39 10.81
N THR A 83 15.21 -5.27 10.08
CA THR A 83 15.91 -5.10 8.79
C THR A 83 17.42 -5.14 8.97
N TYR A 84 17.95 -4.47 10.01
CA TYR A 84 19.37 -4.53 10.33
C TYR A 84 19.81 -5.92 10.75
N ILE A 85 19.03 -6.66 11.55
CA ILE A 85 19.30 -8.07 11.89
C ILE A 85 19.36 -8.95 10.63
N SER A 86 18.45 -8.74 9.69
CA SER A 86 18.48 -9.49 8.42
C SER A 86 19.72 -9.15 7.57
N ALA A 87 20.14 -7.88 7.55
CA ALA A 87 21.36 -7.48 6.86
C ALA A 87 22.64 -7.95 7.58
N LEU A 88 22.63 -7.99 8.92
CA LEU A 88 23.67 -8.57 9.76
C LEU A 88 23.87 -10.05 9.43
N ASN A 89 22.79 -10.82 9.26
CA ASN A 89 22.89 -12.21 8.83
C ASN A 89 23.62 -12.35 7.46
N SER A 90 23.46 -11.39 6.55
CA SER A 90 24.25 -11.38 5.30
C SER A 90 25.75 -11.16 5.56
N ILE A 91 26.11 -10.35 6.55
CA ILE A 91 27.50 -10.14 6.98
C ILE A 91 28.06 -11.41 7.64
N ILE A 92 27.27 -12.07 8.49
CA ILE A 92 27.60 -13.34 9.14
C ILE A 92 27.87 -14.42 8.09
N ASP A 93 26.94 -14.62 7.15
CA ASP A 93 27.06 -15.62 6.08
C ASP A 93 28.31 -15.37 5.22
N TYR A 94 28.56 -14.13 4.83
CA TYR A 94 29.77 -13.77 4.08
C TYR A 94 31.04 -14.04 4.89
N THR A 95 31.02 -13.73 6.19
CA THR A 95 32.15 -13.95 7.08
C THR A 95 32.45 -15.45 7.23
N ASN A 96 31.42 -16.26 7.45
CA ASN A 96 31.50 -17.72 7.47
C ASN A 96 32.09 -18.27 6.18
N TYR A 97 31.57 -17.84 5.03
CA TYR A 97 32.06 -18.25 3.71
C TYR A 97 33.54 -17.89 3.48
N VAL A 98 33.94 -16.67 3.84
CA VAL A 98 35.30 -16.19 3.56
C VAL A 98 36.34 -16.71 4.56
N ARG A 99 35.96 -16.85 5.83
CA ARG A 99 36.88 -17.20 6.92
C ARG A 99 36.83 -18.67 7.30
N ASP A 100 35.93 -19.45 6.72
CA ASP A 100 35.66 -20.83 7.13
C ASP A 100 35.30 -20.90 8.62
N THR A 101 34.40 -20.00 9.04
CA THR A 101 33.82 -19.94 10.39
C THR A 101 32.39 -20.47 10.37
N ASN A 102 31.80 -20.69 11.56
CA ASN A 102 30.46 -21.21 11.70
C ASN A 102 29.66 -20.44 12.76
N PHE A 103 29.57 -19.12 12.60
CA PHE A 103 28.73 -18.27 13.43
C PHE A 103 27.25 -18.49 13.12
N ASN A 104 26.41 -18.44 14.14
CA ASN A 104 24.97 -18.63 13.98
C ASN A 104 24.30 -17.37 13.44
N SER A 105 23.28 -17.55 12.59
CA SER A 105 22.37 -16.46 12.25
C SER A 105 21.55 -16.05 13.47
N VAL A 106 21.21 -14.76 13.55
CA VAL A 106 20.38 -14.22 14.63
C VAL A 106 18.95 -13.95 14.18
N SER A 107 18.00 -14.14 15.09
CA SER A 107 16.59 -13.83 14.90
C SER A 107 16.18 -12.62 15.74
N ALA A 108 15.50 -11.65 15.12
CA ALA A 108 15.01 -10.48 15.85
C ALA A 108 13.98 -10.86 16.92
N ALA A 109 13.06 -11.78 16.59
CA ALA A 109 12.02 -12.23 17.50
C ALA A 109 12.59 -13.00 18.70
N GLU A 110 13.59 -13.87 18.49
CA GLU A 110 14.25 -14.60 19.60
C GLU A 110 15.00 -13.66 20.55
N ASN A 111 15.38 -12.47 20.06
CA ASN A 111 16.04 -11.43 20.85
C ASN A 111 15.06 -10.39 21.41
N GLY A 112 13.75 -10.61 21.29
CA GLY A 112 12.72 -9.74 21.84
C GLY A 112 12.46 -8.47 21.04
N ILE A 113 12.96 -8.37 19.79
CA ILE A 113 12.68 -7.26 18.88
C ILE A 113 11.45 -7.63 18.04
N HIS A 114 10.30 -7.22 18.53
CA HIS A 114 9.01 -7.42 17.88
C HIS A 114 8.52 -6.11 17.28
N SER A 115 8.33 -6.11 15.95
CA SER A 115 7.52 -5.12 15.28
C SER A 115 6.07 -5.30 15.69
N SER A 116 5.47 -4.27 16.28
CA SER A 116 4.03 -4.16 16.31
C SER A 116 3.61 -3.40 15.05
N ALA A 117 2.81 -4.04 14.20
CA ALA A 117 2.26 -3.34 13.06
C ALA A 117 1.36 -2.20 13.57
N ASP A 118 1.78 -0.98 13.30
CA ASP A 118 0.96 0.20 13.51
C ASP A 118 0.11 0.43 12.26
N TYR A 119 -1.18 0.15 12.41
CA TYR A 119 -2.17 0.13 11.35
C TYR A 119 -2.94 1.45 11.25
N ALA A 120 -2.49 2.53 11.88
CA ALA A 120 -3.07 3.86 11.72
C ALA A 120 -3.34 4.21 10.25
N ASP A 121 -4.41 4.98 10.00
CA ASP A 121 -4.77 5.39 8.66
C ASP A 121 -3.64 6.19 8.00
N LYS A 122 -3.25 5.73 6.80
CA LYS A 122 -2.18 6.31 5.99
C LYS A 122 -2.70 6.82 4.64
N SER A 123 -4.03 6.86 4.47
CA SER A 123 -4.64 7.42 3.28
C SER A 123 -4.37 8.91 3.15
N VAL A 124 -4.25 9.38 1.92
CA VAL A 124 -4.25 10.82 1.64
C VAL A 124 -5.72 11.27 1.60
N SER A 125 -6.06 12.30 2.38
CA SER A 125 -7.43 12.84 2.37
C SER A 125 -7.75 13.50 1.02
N PRO A 126 -9.03 13.62 0.65
CA PRO A 126 -9.44 14.37 -0.54
C PRO A 126 -8.88 15.80 -0.59
N GLU A 127 -8.83 16.49 0.54
CA GLU A 127 -8.35 17.87 0.64
C GLU A 127 -6.84 17.96 0.43
N THR A 128 -6.06 17.09 1.07
CA THR A 128 -4.60 17.05 0.90
C THR A 128 -4.24 16.63 -0.53
N HIS A 129 -5.00 15.71 -1.13
CA HIS A 129 -4.84 15.31 -2.53
C HIS A 129 -5.08 16.48 -3.49
N GLN A 130 -6.24 17.15 -3.38
CA GLN A 130 -6.54 18.31 -4.22
C GLN A 130 -5.51 19.42 -4.04
N SER A 131 -5.04 19.65 -2.82
CA SER A 131 -3.98 20.62 -2.54
C SER A 131 -2.68 20.25 -3.22
N PHE A 132 -2.35 18.95 -3.29
CA PHE A 132 -1.18 18.47 -4.02
C PHE A 132 -1.34 18.63 -5.54
N GLN A 133 -2.52 18.33 -6.11
CA GLN A 133 -2.77 18.57 -7.54
C GLN A 133 -2.62 20.05 -7.91
N ASN A 134 -3.25 20.93 -7.14
CA ASN A 134 -3.15 22.39 -7.36
C ASN A 134 -1.69 22.86 -7.27
N PHE A 135 -0.90 22.30 -6.34
CA PHE A 135 0.52 22.60 -6.24
C PHE A 135 1.30 22.16 -7.49
N LEU A 136 1.01 20.99 -8.06
CA LEU A 136 1.65 20.51 -9.28
C LEU A 136 1.25 21.36 -10.50
N GLU A 137 -0.03 21.72 -10.61
CA GLU A 137 -0.55 22.60 -11.66
C GLU A 137 0.13 23.98 -11.61
N GLU A 138 0.17 24.62 -10.43
CA GLU A 138 0.84 25.92 -10.26
C GLU A 138 2.33 25.83 -10.66
N ARG A 139 2.99 24.72 -10.35
CA ARG A 139 4.40 24.50 -10.73
C ARG A 139 4.58 24.36 -12.22
N TYR A 140 3.68 23.63 -12.88
CA TYR A 140 3.67 23.54 -14.33
C TYR A 140 3.47 24.91 -14.96
N ASP A 141 2.44 25.67 -14.56
CA ASP A 141 2.15 27.00 -15.10
C ASP A 141 3.33 27.96 -14.98
N ASN A 142 4.06 27.88 -13.87
CA ASN A 142 5.22 28.73 -13.62
C ASN A 142 6.49 28.32 -14.38
N THR A 143 6.65 27.03 -14.73
CA THR A 143 7.92 26.50 -15.25
C THR A 143 7.85 25.97 -16.68
N GLY A 144 6.65 25.57 -17.14
CA GLY A 144 6.44 24.80 -18.35
C GLY A 144 7.07 23.39 -18.32
N ASP A 145 7.41 22.87 -17.14
CA ASP A 145 8.04 21.56 -17.00
C ASP A 145 6.99 20.45 -16.94
N GLU A 146 6.81 19.76 -18.06
CA GLU A 146 5.85 18.66 -18.29
C GLU A 146 5.95 17.52 -17.25
N ARG A 147 7.07 17.42 -16.51
CA ARG A 147 7.20 16.45 -15.41
C ARG A 147 6.20 16.69 -14.28
N PHE A 148 5.70 17.92 -14.11
CA PHE A 148 4.64 18.22 -13.16
C PHE A 148 3.31 17.58 -13.57
N GLN A 149 2.90 17.75 -14.83
CA GLN A 149 1.70 17.09 -15.37
C GLN A 149 1.84 15.56 -15.38
N ALA A 150 3.04 15.04 -15.70
CA ALA A 150 3.31 13.61 -15.59
C ALA A 150 3.14 13.09 -14.15
N LEU A 151 3.52 13.89 -13.15
CA LEU A 151 3.38 13.54 -11.74
C LEU A 151 1.93 13.61 -11.27
N GLU A 152 1.19 14.62 -11.73
CA GLU A 152 -0.26 14.78 -11.53
C GLU A 152 -1.00 13.52 -11.97
N LEU A 153 -0.85 13.14 -13.26
CA LEU A 153 -1.40 11.91 -13.83
C LEU A 153 -0.94 10.65 -13.09
N ALA A 154 0.33 10.59 -12.68
CA ALA A 154 0.85 9.45 -11.93
C ALA A 154 0.23 9.34 -10.52
N THR A 155 -0.19 10.44 -9.91
CA THR A 155 -0.92 10.42 -8.63
C THR A 155 -2.39 10.09 -8.79
N GLU A 156 -3.05 10.59 -9.82
CA GLU A 156 -4.42 10.19 -10.17
C GLU A 156 -4.51 8.69 -10.44
N LEU A 157 -3.57 8.12 -11.20
CA LEU A 157 -3.51 6.67 -11.43
C LEU A 157 -3.35 5.86 -10.13
N GLN A 158 -2.68 6.42 -9.11
CA GLN A 158 -2.58 5.76 -7.81
C GLN A 158 -3.91 5.83 -7.04
N ARG A 159 -4.63 6.94 -7.16
CA ARG A 159 -5.90 7.18 -6.48
C ARG A 159 -7.07 6.43 -7.10
N GLU A 160 -7.12 6.34 -8.42
CA GLU A 160 -8.25 5.75 -9.17
C GLU A 160 -8.10 4.23 -9.41
N PHE A 161 -6.86 3.74 -9.52
CA PHE A 161 -6.58 2.32 -9.80
C PHE A 161 -5.76 1.65 -8.70
N GLY A 162 -5.47 2.35 -7.60
CA GLY A 162 -4.67 1.81 -6.52
C GLY A 162 -3.24 1.44 -6.97
N LEU A 163 -2.68 2.03 -8.03
CA LEU A 163 -1.35 1.66 -8.52
C LEU A 163 -0.25 1.98 -7.49
N ARG A 164 0.89 1.29 -7.57
CA ARG A 164 2.10 1.75 -6.87
C ARG A 164 2.68 2.93 -7.64
N PHE A 165 3.35 3.86 -6.97
CA PHE A 165 4.07 4.97 -7.64
C PHE A 165 4.92 4.53 -8.85
N ARG A 166 5.64 3.40 -8.74
CA ARG A 166 6.46 2.89 -9.84
C ARG A 166 5.61 2.36 -11.00
N GLU A 167 4.45 1.79 -10.70
CA GLU A 167 3.51 1.28 -11.69
C GLU A 167 2.80 2.45 -12.39
N SER A 168 2.36 3.47 -11.65
CA SER A 168 1.75 4.65 -12.27
C SER A 168 2.76 5.44 -13.13
N ALA A 169 3.96 5.68 -12.62
CA ALA A 169 5.02 6.33 -13.41
C ALA A 169 5.48 5.49 -14.63
N GLY A 170 5.39 4.16 -14.51
CA GLY A 170 5.83 3.20 -15.52
C GLY A 170 4.75 2.72 -16.46
N LEU A 171 3.49 3.17 -16.30
CA LEU A 171 2.36 2.67 -17.05
C LEU A 171 2.58 2.89 -18.55
N ASN A 172 2.56 1.80 -19.30
CA ASN A 172 2.92 1.82 -20.70
C ASN A 172 1.74 2.31 -21.56
N ILE A 173 2.00 3.19 -22.54
CA ILE A 173 0.99 3.65 -23.50
C ILE A 173 0.23 2.49 -24.17
N PHE A 174 0.92 1.38 -24.52
CA PHE A 174 0.27 0.21 -25.12
C PHE A 174 -0.68 -0.50 -24.16
N THR A 175 -0.36 -0.50 -22.86
CA THR A 175 -1.24 -1.00 -21.80
C THR A 175 -2.48 -0.12 -21.69
N VAL A 176 -2.30 1.21 -21.76
CA VAL A 176 -3.40 2.19 -21.72
C VAL A 176 -4.33 2.04 -22.92
N GLU A 177 -3.79 1.95 -24.14
CA GLU A 177 -4.55 1.74 -25.37
C GLU A 177 -5.40 0.46 -25.28
N LYS A 178 -4.78 -0.66 -24.89
CA LYS A 178 -5.49 -1.92 -24.71
C LYS A 178 -6.56 -1.82 -23.63
N ALA A 179 -6.31 -1.08 -22.55
CA ALA A 179 -7.27 -0.91 -21.47
C ALA A 179 -8.50 -0.13 -21.94
N LEU A 180 -8.32 0.94 -22.72
CA LEU A 180 -9.41 1.70 -23.33
C LEU A 180 -10.24 0.86 -24.33
N GLU A 181 -9.61 -0.09 -25.04
CA GLU A 181 -10.31 -1.01 -25.96
C GLU A 181 -11.10 -2.11 -25.23
N THR A 182 -10.52 -2.66 -24.17
CA THR A 182 -11.01 -3.90 -23.52
C THR A 182 -11.82 -3.65 -22.25
N GLY A 183 -11.75 -2.46 -21.68
CA GLY A 183 -12.31 -2.14 -20.36
C GLY A 183 -11.49 -2.71 -19.20
N LYS A 184 -10.26 -3.20 -19.44
CA LYS A 184 -9.43 -3.89 -18.44
C LYS A 184 -7.98 -3.38 -18.46
N LEU A 185 -7.52 -2.89 -17.33
CA LEU A 185 -6.13 -2.49 -17.13
C LEU A 185 -5.28 -3.72 -16.76
N GLU A 186 -4.65 -4.33 -17.76
CA GLU A 186 -3.80 -5.51 -17.61
C GLU A 186 -2.33 -5.11 -17.32
N LEU A 187 -1.93 -5.15 -16.06
CA LEU A 187 -0.58 -4.74 -15.64
C LEU A 187 0.40 -5.89 -15.67
N SER A 188 1.62 -5.61 -16.15
CA SER A 188 2.66 -6.62 -16.37
C SER A 188 4.05 -6.13 -15.93
N ARG A 189 5.10 -6.85 -16.33
CA ARG A 189 6.49 -6.40 -16.15
C ARG A 189 6.78 -5.07 -16.87
N GLU A 190 6.12 -4.83 -17.99
CA GLU A 190 6.34 -3.64 -18.82
C GLU A 190 5.87 -2.37 -18.09
N ASP A 191 4.87 -2.50 -17.23
CA ASP A 191 4.35 -1.45 -16.33
C ASP A 191 5.08 -1.44 -14.98
N TRP A 192 6.23 -2.12 -14.90
CA TRP A 192 7.15 -2.09 -13.76
C TRP A 192 6.56 -2.58 -12.43
N THR A 193 5.62 -3.52 -12.53
CA THR A 193 5.04 -4.22 -11.39
C THR A 193 6.09 -4.84 -10.48
N LYS A 194 5.79 -4.85 -9.18
CA LYS A 194 6.68 -5.41 -8.16
C LYS A 194 6.85 -6.92 -8.42
N ASN A 195 8.10 -7.35 -8.60
CA ASN A 195 8.47 -8.72 -8.92
C ASN A 195 7.85 -9.25 -10.24
N ALA A 196 7.52 -8.37 -11.19
CA ALA A 196 6.87 -8.75 -12.46
C ALA A 196 5.54 -9.51 -12.26
N ARG A 197 4.83 -9.24 -11.16
CA ARG A 197 3.53 -9.87 -10.88
C ARG A 197 2.46 -9.22 -11.73
N GLU A 198 1.84 -10.04 -12.58
CA GLU A 198 0.72 -9.64 -13.42
C GLU A 198 -0.56 -9.55 -12.59
N ARG A 199 -1.42 -8.60 -12.96
CA ARG A 199 -2.79 -8.48 -12.42
C ARG A 199 -3.67 -7.70 -13.38
N VAL A 200 -4.98 -7.86 -13.22
CA VAL A 200 -5.98 -7.16 -14.02
C VAL A 200 -6.83 -6.32 -13.09
N ILE A 201 -7.13 -5.09 -13.50
CA ILE A 201 -8.06 -4.20 -12.81
C ILE A 201 -9.16 -3.84 -13.81
N GLU A 202 -10.41 -4.01 -13.42
CA GLU A 202 -11.54 -3.62 -14.28
C GLU A 202 -11.72 -2.10 -14.26
N ILE A 203 -12.01 -1.52 -15.43
CA ILE A 203 -12.38 -0.11 -15.54
C ILE A 203 -13.88 0.00 -15.26
N ARG A 204 -14.23 0.66 -14.16
CA ARG A 204 -15.57 0.66 -13.57
C ARG A 204 -16.30 1.98 -13.79
N THR A 205 -15.57 3.08 -13.89
CA THR A 205 -16.15 4.43 -13.97
C THR A 205 -15.75 5.14 -15.26
N GLU A 206 -16.49 6.19 -15.62
CA GLU A 206 -16.15 7.03 -16.77
C GLU A 206 -14.92 7.91 -16.45
N GLU A 207 -14.75 8.32 -15.19
CA GLU A 207 -13.60 9.08 -14.71
C GLU A 207 -12.29 8.27 -14.87
N GLN A 208 -12.32 6.96 -14.61
CA GLN A 208 -11.19 6.08 -14.87
C GLN A 208 -10.84 5.98 -16.36
N LYS A 209 -11.86 5.96 -17.24
CA LYS A 209 -11.64 5.96 -18.70
C LYS A 209 -11.06 7.30 -19.16
N GLU A 210 -11.60 8.40 -18.67
CA GLU A 210 -11.11 9.75 -18.98
C GLU A 210 -9.66 9.93 -18.53
N LEU A 211 -9.32 9.51 -17.32
CA LEU A 211 -7.94 9.52 -16.82
C LEU A 211 -6.99 8.74 -17.74
N LEU A 212 -7.37 7.54 -18.17
CA LEU A 212 -6.56 6.76 -19.11
C LEU A 212 -6.43 7.44 -20.48
N SER A 213 -7.49 8.10 -20.96
CA SER A 213 -7.43 8.92 -22.19
C SER A 213 -6.45 10.08 -22.03
N ASN A 214 -6.49 10.80 -20.91
CA ASN A 214 -5.58 11.91 -20.61
C ASN A 214 -4.12 11.44 -20.53
N VAL A 215 -3.88 10.28 -19.91
CA VAL A 215 -2.55 9.64 -19.89
C VAL A 215 -2.09 9.33 -21.32
N LYS A 216 -2.95 8.72 -22.14
CA LYS A 216 -2.62 8.40 -23.54
C LYS A 216 -2.23 9.66 -24.31
N ASP A 217 -3.06 10.70 -24.26
CA ASP A 217 -2.84 11.95 -24.99
C ASP A 217 -1.53 12.64 -24.54
N PHE A 218 -1.26 12.66 -23.24
CA PHE A 218 0.00 13.18 -22.70
C PHE A 218 1.21 12.41 -23.26
N LEU A 219 1.17 11.07 -23.24
CA LEU A 219 2.26 10.22 -23.72
C LEU A 219 2.51 10.38 -25.23
N GLU A 220 1.46 10.49 -26.03
CA GLU A 220 1.56 10.76 -27.47
C GLU A 220 2.20 12.12 -27.75
N ASN A 221 1.78 13.16 -27.01
CA ASN A 221 2.32 14.51 -27.14
C ASN A 221 3.80 14.58 -26.76
N GLN A 222 4.18 13.93 -25.67
CA GLN A 222 5.56 13.85 -25.19
C GLN A 222 6.43 12.86 -25.98
N LYS A 223 5.82 12.02 -26.84
CA LYS A 223 6.48 10.92 -27.56
C LYS A 223 7.23 9.98 -26.61
N SER A 224 6.63 9.72 -25.45
CA SER A 224 7.17 8.86 -24.41
C SER A 224 6.34 7.58 -24.29
N VAL A 225 6.96 6.49 -23.87
CA VAL A 225 6.25 5.23 -23.61
C VAL A 225 5.56 5.22 -22.25
N ASN A 226 6.02 6.02 -21.29
CA ASN A 226 5.43 6.15 -19.96
C ASN A 226 5.68 7.53 -19.32
N LEU A 227 5.03 7.79 -18.19
CA LEU A 227 5.08 9.08 -17.48
C LEU A 227 6.47 9.42 -16.94
N ALA A 228 7.33 8.41 -16.71
CA ALA A 228 8.71 8.63 -16.29
C ALA A 228 9.62 9.15 -17.42
N GLY A 229 9.16 9.17 -18.68
CA GLY A 229 9.92 9.68 -19.82
C GLY A 229 10.79 8.62 -20.51
N ALA A 230 10.38 7.35 -20.53
CA ALA A 230 11.14 6.28 -21.17
C ALA A 230 10.94 6.20 -22.70
N ASP A 231 12.05 6.02 -23.42
CA ASP A 231 12.05 5.80 -24.88
C ASP A 231 11.42 4.44 -25.26
N ASN A 232 11.46 3.46 -24.34
CA ASN A 232 10.86 2.14 -24.51
C ASN A 232 10.64 1.46 -23.15
N TRP A 233 9.82 0.40 -23.13
CA TRP A 233 9.45 -0.31 -21.89
C TRP A 233 10.62 -0.96 -21.12
N LYS A 234 11.76 -1.23 -21.79
CA LYS A 234 12.97 -1.78 -21.15
C LYS A 234 13.84 -0.70 -20.52
N ASP A 235 13.63 0.57 -20.89
CA ASP A 235 14.43 1.67 -20.37
C ASP A 235 13.95 2.08 -18.97
N TYR A 236 14.62 1.51 -17.98
CA TYR A 236 14.40 1.82 -16.57
C TYR A 236 15.20 3.03 -16.09
N ASN A 237 16.05 3.64 -16.91
CA ASN A 237 16.89 4.74 -16.44
C ASN A 237 16.07 5.97 -15.97
N PRO A 238 14.98 6.36 -16.66
CA PRO A 238 14.25 7.57 -16.29
C PRO A 238 13.54 7.50 -14.93
N ILE A 239 13.14 6.31 -14.47
CA ILE A 239 12.39 6.18 -13.21
C ILE A 239 13.16 6.70 -11.99
N ALA A 240 14.49 6.59 -11.98
CA ALA A 240 15.29 7.10 -10.87
C ALA A 240 15.26 8.64 -10.83
N SER A 241 15.35 9.28 -12.00
CA SER A 241 15.27 10.73 -12.14
C SER A 241 13.87 11.24 -11.79
N PHE A 242 12.84 10.61 -12.38
CA PHE A 242 11.44 10.96 -12.12
C PHE A 242 11.06 10.76 -10.65
N ARG A 243 11.51 9.67 -10.03
CA ARG A 243 11.32 9.43 -8.59
C ARG A 243 11.98 10.52 -7.75
N SER A 244 13.21 10.91 -8.10
CA SER A 244 13.92 11.97 -7.37
C SER A 244 13.20 13.32 -7.49
N PHE A 245 12.69 13.63 -8.68
CA PHE A 245 11.84 14.80 -8.92
C PHE A 245 10.57 14.76 -8.09
N ALA A 246 9.85 13.64 -8.09
CA ALA A 246 8.62 13.47 -7.33
C ALA A 246 8.85 13.56 -5.81
N ASP A 247 9.89 12.90 -5.29
CA ASP A 247 10.23 12.95 -3.87
C ASP A 247 10.67 14.35 -3.42
N TYR A 248 11.32 15.14 -4.29
CA TYR A 248 11.66 16.54 -4.03
C TYR A 248 10.40 17.41 -3.92
N ASN A 249 9.53 17.36 -4.93
CA ASN A 249 8.31 18.17 -4.96
C ASN A 249 7.34 17.79 -3.83
N ARG A 250 7.23 16.50 -3.50
CA ARG A 250 6.49 16.03 -2.32
C ARG A 250 7.03 16.65 -1.02
N GLN A 251 8.35 16.66 -0.84
CA GLN A 251 8.96 17.24 0.36
C GLN A 251 8.71 18.74 0.44
N GLU A 252 8.82 19.43 -0.69
CA GLU A 252 8.55 20.86 -0.79
C GLU A 252 7.08 21.18 -0.49
N PHE A 253 6.13 20.41 -1.03
CA PHE A 253 4.72 20.51 -0.71
C PHE A 253 4.47 20.33 0.80
N ASN A 254 4.96 19.24 1.39
CA ASN A 254 4.77 18.98 2.81
C ASN A 254 5.34 20.09 3.70
N GLN A 255 6.48 20.68 3.33
CA GLN A 255 7.08 21.80 4.07
C GLN A 255 6.26 23.09 3.91
N THR A 256 5.78 23.37 2.70
CA THR A 256 5.08 24.61 2.36
C THR A 256 3.69 24.65 2.99
N TYR A 257 2.94 23.55 2.89
CA TYR A 257 1.56 23.46 3.35
C TYR A 257 1.43 22.86 4.76
N GLN A 258 2.53 22.44 5.38
CA GLN A 258 2.55 21.75 6.68
C GLN A 258 1.72 20.44 6.67
N GLU A 259 1.70 19.78 5.51
CA GLU A 259 0.95 18.56 5.23
C GLU A 259 1.83 17.30 5.38
N GLN A 260 1.19 16.13 5.47
CA GLN A 260 1.88 14.83 5.48
C GLN A 260 1.55 13.96 4.25
N TYR A 261 1.74 14.51 3.05
CA TYR A 261 1.49 13.77 1.82
C TYR A 261 2.52 12.64 1.58
N ASN A 262 2.01 11.48 1.18
CA ASN A 262 2.79 10.35 0.68
C ASN A 262 2.07 9.67 -0.50
N PHE A 263 2.80 9.40 -1.58
CA PHE A 263 2.28 8.71 -2.76
C PHE A 263 1.58 7.38 -2.43
N HIS A 264 2.12 6.58 -1.50
CA HIS A 264 1.49 5.31 -1.16
C HIS A 264 0.13 5.50 -0.48
N GLY A 265 -0.12 6.67 0.12
CA GLY A 265 -1.40 6.99 0.76
C GLY A 265 -2.55 7.12 -0.23
N GLU A 266 -2.32 7.49 -1.49
CA GLU A 266 -3.37 7.44 -2.54
C GLU A 266 -3.87 6.01 -2.76
N ARG A 267 -2.95 5.04 -2.69
CA ARG A 267 -3.29 3.63 -2.78
C ARG A 267 -3.98 3.09 -1.53
N HIS A 268 -3.72 3.69 -0.35
CA HIS A 268 -4.53 3.41 0.85
C HIS A 268 -5.95 3.94 0.68
N PHE A 269 -6.09 5.18 0.20
CA PHE A 269 -7.38 5.78 -0.12
C PHE A 269 -8.19 4.88 -1.08
N TRP A 270 -7.59 4.49 -2.21
CA TRP A 270 -8.23 3.59 -3.18
C TRP A 270 -8.73 2.28 -2.53
N ALA A 271 -7.91 1.63 -1.71
CA ALA A 271 -8.27 0.36 -1.09
C ALA A 271 -9.45 0.51 -0.12
N GLN A 272 -9.48 1.61 0.63
CA GLN A 272 -10.56 1.92 1.57
C GLN A 272 -11.85 2.25 0.83
N GLU A 273 -11.80 3.06 -0.24
CA GLU A 273 -12.98 3.32 -1.07
C GLU A 273 -13.49 2.08 -1.79
N ARG A 274 -12.58 1.24 -2.31
CA ARG A 274 -12.96 -0.04 -2.95
C ARG A 274 -13.60 -1.00 -1.96
N TYR A 275 -13.15 -1.01 -0.70
CA TYR A 275 -13.80 -1.78 0.36
C TYR A 275 -15.25 -1.31 0.58
N SER A 276 -15.47 -0.01 0.71
CA SER A 276 -16.81 0.57 0.89
C SER A 276 -17.73 0.26 -0.30
N GLN A 277 -17.23 0.39 -1.53
CA GLN A 277 -17.96 0.04 -2.75
C GLN A 277 -18.34 -1.43 -2.80
N LEU A 278 -17.39 -2.33 -2.53
CA LEU A 278 -17.65 -3.77 -2.56
C LEU A 278 -18.63 -4.22 -1.48
N TRP A 279 -18.61 -3.56 -0.32
CA TRP A 279 -19.61 -3.81 0.71
C TRP A 279 -21.00 -3.39 0.25
N GLU A 280 -21.11 -2.22 -0.36
CA GLU A 280 -22.35 -1.72 -0.96
C GLU A 280 -22.87 -2.64 -2.07
N GLU A 281 -22.00 -3.12 -2.96
CA GLU A 281 -22.34 -4.07 -4.03
C GLU A 281 -22.86 -5.41 -3.48
N LYS A 282 -22.25 -5.94 -2.41
CA LYS A 282 -22.57 -7.28 -1.87
C LYS A 282 -23.73 -7.26 -0.87
N VAL A 283 -23.88 -6.19 -0.10
CA VAL A 283 -24.79 -6.11 1.06
C VAL A 283 -25.89 -5.07 0.86
N GLY A 284 -25.75 -4.16 -0.11
CA GLY A 284 -26.69 -3.06 -0.36
C GLY A 284 -26.51 -1.86 0.56
N ILE A 285 -25.49 -1.88 1.42
CA ILE A 285 -25.21 -0.83 2.41
C ILE A 285 -23.76 -0.42 2.27
N ARG A 286 -23.48 0.88 2.26
CA ARG A 286 -22.11 1.38 2.25
C ARG A 286 -21.61 1.53 3.68
N ILE A 287 -20.49 0.88 3.99
CA ILE A 287 -19.79 1.07 5.27
C ILE A 287 -18.35 1.51 5.02
N GLU A 288 -17.74 2.15 6.00
CA GLU A 288 -16.32 2.47 5.93
C GLU A 288 -15.44 1.25 6.27
N ALA A 289 -14.20 1.26 5.77
CA ALA A 289 -13.20 0.29 6.18
C ALA A 289 -12.91 0.39 7.71
N PRO A 290 -12.56 -0.71 8.40
CA PRO A 290 -12.36 -0.69 9.85
C PRO A 290 -11.41 0.40 10.33
N ILE A 291 -10.35 0.67 9.57
CA ILE A 291 -9.38 1.69 9.96
C ILE A 291 -9.95 3.10 9.97
N LYS A 292 -10.91 3.41 9.09
CA LYS A 292 -11.58 4.71 9.06
C LYS A 292 -12.47 4.87 10.28
N TYR A 293 -13.30 3.85 10.53
CA TYR A 293 -14.14 3.75 11.71
C TYR A 293 -13.33 3.98 13.00
N TYR A 294 -12.29 3.18 13.24
CA TYR A 294 -11.48 3.32 14.45
C TYR A 294 -10.76 4.67 14.53
N SER A 295 -10.30 5.23 13.39
CA SER A 295 -9.62 6.53 13.39
C SER A 295 -10.56 7.66 13.80
N GLU A 296 -11.80 7.64 13.30
CA GLU A 296 -12.81 8.62 13.68
C GLU A 296 -13.17 8.51 15.16
N GLN A 297 -13.41 7.30 15.65
CA GLN A 297 -13.75 7.06 17.06
C GLN A 297 -12.64 7.53 18.01
N LEU A 298 -11.37 7.28 17.66
CA LEU A 298 -10.23 7.75 18.42
C LEU A 298 -10.13 9.29 18.42
N GLN A 299 -10.37 9.93 17.26
CA GLN A 299 -10.38 11.38 17.17
C GLN A 299 -11.48 11.98 18.04
N GLN A 300 -12.69 11.41 18.01
CA GLN A 300 -13.82 11.85 18.85
C GLN A 300 -13.53 11.65 20.35
N ALA A 301 -12.79 10.59 20.71
CA ALA A 301 -12.33 10.34 22.06
C ALA A 301 -11.15 11.24 22.50
N GLY A 302 -10.65 12.10 21.62
CA GLY A 302 -9.55 13.03 21.91
C GLY A 302 -8.17 12.39 21.93
N TRP A 303 -7.98 11.26 21.24
CA TRP A 303 -6.67 10.65 21.07
C TRP A 303 -5.75 11.61 20.28
N ASP A 304 -4.59 11.89 20.85
CA ASP A 304 -3.62 12.85 20.31
C ASP A 304 -2.64 12.22 19.30
N GLY A 305 -2.85 10.96 18.95
CA GLY A 305 -1.95 10.18 18.10
C GLY A 305 -0.73 9.61 18.83
N SER A 306 -0.66 9.74 20.17
CA SER A 306 0.42 9.15 20.96
C SER A 306 0.17 7.68 21.29
N GLY A 307 1.24 6.87 21.21
CA GLY A 307 1.13 5.43 21.42
C GLY A 307 0.74 4.67 20.15
N LYS A 308 0.43 3.38 20.30
CA LYS A 308 0.04 2.52 19.16
C LYS A 308 -1.46 2.62 18.94
N PHE A 309 -1.85 2.65 17.67
CA PHE A 309 -3.24 2.81 17.26
C PHE A 309 -4.21 1.82 17.96
N TYR A 310 -3.95 0.51 17.86
CA TYR A 310 -4.84 -0.49 18.47
C TYR A 310 -4.74 -0.59 19.99
N ASP A 311 -3.63 -0.18 20.59
CA ASP A 311 -3.56 -0.09 22.05
C ASP A 311 -4.51 1.02 22.52
N ALA A 312 -4.55 2.15 21.82
CA ALA A 312 -5.50 3.24 22.10
C ALA A 312 -6.97 2.83 21.89
N VAL A 313 -7.28 2.05 20.83
CA VAL A 313 -8.64 1.49 20.60
C VAL A 313 -9.10 0.68 21.82
N LEU A 314 -8.23 -0.18 22.35
CA LEU A 314 -8.52 -1.01 23.52
C LEU A 314 -8.60 -0.19 24.82
N GLU A 315 -7.66 0.73 25.04
CA GLU A 315 -7.61 1.57 26.25
C GLU A 315 -8.82 2.50 26.37
N LEU A 316 -9.28 3.06 25.25
CA LEU A 316 -10.45 3.92 25.20
C LEU A 316 -11.77 3.14 25.09
N ASN A 317 -11.70 1.80 25.10
CA ASN A 317 -12.85 0.91 25.02
C ASN A 317 -13.77 1.26 23.84
N ILE A 318 -13.17 1.55 22.68
CA ILE A 318 -13.88 1.82 21.45
C ILE A 318 -14.63 0.55 21.04
N LYS A 319 -15.87 0.72 20.59
CA LYS A 319 -16.74 -0.38 20.19
C LYS A 319 -16.10 -1.21 19.07
N PRO A 320 -16.21 -2.56 19.11
CA PRO A 320 -15.71 -3.40 18.02
C PRO A 320 -16.40 -3.10 16.69
N PHE A 321 -15.63 -3.10 15.60
CA PHE A 321 -16.11 -2.81 14.25
C PHE A 321 -17.34 -3.63 13.85
N TRP A 322 -17.33 -4.93 14.15
CA TRP A 322 -18.43 -5.80 13.74
C TRP A 322 -19.75 -5.50 14.41
N GLU A 323 -19.71 -5.09 15.68
CA GLU A 323 -20.92 -4.65 16.37
C GLU A 323 -21.43 -3.33 15.79
N TYR A 324 -20.55 -2.44 15.32
CA TYR A 324 -20.93 -1.24 14.57
C TYR A 324 -21.61 -1.61 13.24
N VAL A 325 -21.00 -2.49 12.44
CA VAL A 325 -21.55 -2.90 11.14
C VAL A 325 -22.93 -3.54 11.27
N GLN A 326 -23.15 -4.39 12.28
CA GLN A 326 -24.47 -4.96 12.51
C GLN A 326 -25.54 -3.90 12.81
N GLU A 327 -25.19 -2.87 13.59
CA GLU A 327 -26.11 -1.77 13.92
C GLU A 327 -26.42 -0.91 12.70
N GLU A 328 -25.42 -0.59 11.87
CA GLU A 328 -25.63 0.13 10.61
C GLU A 328 -26.60 -0.64 9.71
N ILE A 329 -26.38 -1.95 9.56
CA ILE A 329 -27.27 -2.80 8.75
C ILE A 329 -28.71 -2.77 9.27
N LEU A 330 -28.90 -2.87 10.58
CA LEU A 330 -30.23 -2.79 11.17
C LEU A 330 -30.86 -1.41 11.01
N SER A 331 -30.09 -0.34 11.20
CA SER A 331 -30.57 1.04 11.09
C SER A 331 -31.05 1.34 9.69
N THR A 332 -30.27 1.00 8.66
CA THR A 332 -30.66 1.21 7.25
C THR A 332 -31.92 0.44 6.90
N LYS A 333 -32.02 -0.84 7.30
CA LYS A 333 -33.24 -1.64 7.06
C LYS A 333 -34.47 -1.07 7.77
N GLN A 334 -34.30 -0.48 8.96
CA GLN A 334 -35.40 0.20 9.66
C GLN A 334 -35.84 1.47 8.93
N GLU A 335 -34.92 2.26 8.38
CA GLU A 335 -35.26 3.45 7.59
C GLU A 335 -36.03 3.10 6.32
N GLU A 336 -35.60 2.07 5.58
CA GLU A 336 -36.31 1.58 4.38
C GLU A 336 -37.75 1.14 4.69
N LEU A 337 -37.95 0.46 5.82
CA LEU A 337 -39.29 0.04 6.28
C LEU A 337 -40.18 1.23 6.67
N ASN A 338 -39.60 2.32 7.16
CA ASN A 338 -40.33 3.51 7.58
C ASN A 338 -40.68 4.45 6.41
N PHE A 339 -40.00 4.34 5.26
CA PHE A 339 -40.21 5.20 4.09
C PHE A 339 -40.29 4.43 2.75
N PRO A 340 -41.29 3.54 2.56
CA PRO A 340 -41.36 2.67 1.38
C PRO A 340 -41.61 3.40 0.03
N ASP A 341 -42.14 4.63 0.04
CA ASP A 341 -42.62 5.33 -1.17
C ASP A 341 -41.56 6.20 -1.89
N LEU A 342 -40.31 6.23 -1.45
CA LEU A 342 -39.26 7.06 -2.07
C LEU A 342 -38.42 6.36 -3.16
N PHE A 343 -38.58 5.04 -3.33
CA PHE A 343 -37.77 4.23 -4.26
C PHE A 343 -38.52 3.70 -5.50
N GLN A 344 -39.74 4.18 -5.78
CA GLN A 344 -40.41 3.87 -7.04
C GLN A 344 -40.58 5.14 -7.88
N SER A 345 -39.64 5.39 -8.80
CA SER A 345 -39.92 6.24 -9.96
C SER A 345 -39.64 5.52 -11.26
N GLU A 346 -40.65 5.60 -12.14
CA GLU A 346 -40.59 5.39 -13.59
C GLU A 346 -40.59 3.95 -14.12
N SER A 347 -41.79 3.38 -14.26
CA SER A 347 -42.10 2.60 -15.46
C SER A 347 -43.27 3.24 -16.19
N SER A 348 -43.00 3.60 -17.44
CA SER A 348 -43.91 4.27 -18.35
C SER A 348 -45.03 3.32 -18.79
N GLU A 349 -46.24 3.85 -18.87
CA GLU A 349 -47.42 3.18 -19.42
C GLU A 349 -47.18 2.75 -20.87
N VAL A 350 -47.25 1.45 -21.14
CA VAL A 350 -47.63 0.93 -22.47
C VAL A 350 -48.76 -0.07 -22.28
N THR A 351 -49.93 0.32 -22.78
CA THR A 351 -51.15 -0.48 -22.83
C THR A 351 -51.15 -1.35 -24.11
N SER A 352 -51.34 -2.67 -23.98
CA SER A 352 -52.27 -3.48 -24.79
C SER A 352 -52.17 -4.98 -24.45
N GLU A 353 -53.33 -5.64 -24.59
CA GLU A 353 -53.81 -6.93 -24.09
C GLU A 353 -53.09 -8.24 -24.53
N PRO A 354 -53.42 -9.41 -23.91
CA PRO A 354 -52.51 -10.53 -23.72
C PRO A 354 -52.65 -11.63 -24.78
N ASP A 355 -51.59 -12.44 -24.94
CA ASP A 355 -51.66 -13.74 -25.61
C ASP A 355 -51.18 -14.86 -24.67
N ILE A 356 -51.96 -15.92 -24.66
CA ILE A 356 -51.93 -17.03 -23.71
C ILE A 356 -50.82 -18.02 -24.09
N PHE A 357 -49.83 -18.24 -23.22
CA PHE A 357 -49.14 -19.52 -23.12
C PHE A 357 -48.67 -19.79 -21.69
N SER A 358 -49.27 -20.80 -21.08
CA SER A 358 -48.89 -21.39 -19.80
C SER A 358 -47.72 -22.35 -20.02
N LEU A 359 -46.61 -22.12 -19.32
CA LEU A 359 -45.79 -23.18 -18.73
C LEU A 359 -45.33 -22.70 -17.35
N ASN A 360 -45.83 -23.41 -16.34
CA ASN A 360 -45.54 -23.26 -14.93
C ASN A 360 -44.07 -23.59 -14.64
N GLU A 361 -43.37 -22.64 -14.02
CA GLU A 361 -42.47 -22.85 -12.88
C GLU A 361 -42.10 -21.45 -12.37
N GLN A 362 -42.91 -20.92 -11.44
CA GLN A 362 -42.49 -19.74 -10.69
C GLN A 362 -41.45 -20.20 -9.66
N PRO A 363 -40.29 -19.52 -9.54
CA PRO A 363 -39.43 -19.75 -8.39
C PRO A 363 -40.24 -19.39 -7.13
N GLU A 364 -40.14 -20.24 -6.10
CA GLU A 364 -40.74 -19.98 -4.79
C GLU A 364 -40.41 -18.55 -4.35
N GLN A 365 -41.41 -17.67 -4.37
CA GLN A 365 -41.31 -16.37 -3.74
C GLN A 365 -41.29 -16.61 -2.23
N GLN A 366 -40.12 -16.50 -1.61
CA GLN A 366 -40.04 -16.40 -0.16
C GLN A 366 -40.87 -15.19 0.28
N GLU A 367 -41.95 -15.43 1.05
CA GLU A 367 -42.67 -14.37 1.73
C GLU A 367 -41.74 -13.77 2.81
N TYR A 368 -41.13 -12.63 2.51
CA TYR A 368 -40.39 -11.85 3.51
C TYR A 368 -41.40 -11.15 4.44
N THR A 369 -41.54 -11.65 5.67
CA THR A 369 -42.29 -10.98 6.73
C THR A 369 -41.47 -9.81 7.31
N GLN A 370 -42.12 -8.81 7.92
CA GLN A 370 -41.43 -7.71 8.62
C GLN A 370 -40.45 -8.20 9.70
N GLU A 371 -40.73 -9.35 10.33
CA GLU A 371 -39.83 -10.00 11.29
C GLU A 371 -38.55 -10.55 10.63
N ASN A 372 -38.64 -11.11 9.41
CA ASN A 372 -37.48 -11.64 8.68
C ASN A 372 -36.53 -10.53 8.16
N LEU A 373 -37.04 -9.30 7.96
CA LEU A 373 -36.25 -8.16 7.48
C LEU A 373 -35.41 -7.49 8.58
N LEU A 374 -35.79 -7.66 9.85
CA LEU A 374 -35.15 -7.01 11.01
C LEU A 374 -34.24 -7.94 11.83
N GLU A 375 -33.95 -9.15 11.35
CA GLU A 375 -32.98 -10.02 12.00
C GLU A 375 -31.56 -9.45 11.89
N MET A 376 -30.82 -9.49 13.01
CA MET A 376 -29.41 -9.14 13.01
C MET A 376 -28.66 -10.08 12.07
N PRO A 377 -27.86 -9.56 11.13
CA PRO A 377 -27.02 -10.41 10.30
C PRO A 377 -26.08 -11.23 11.20
N ASP A 378 -25.93 -12.51 10.91
CA ASP A 378 -24.99 -13.36 11.62
C ASP A 378 -23.57 -12.81 11.40
N LEU A 379 -22.82 -12.68 12.49
CA LEU A 379 -21.42 -12.25 12.45
C LEU A 379 -20.59 -13.16 11.55
N SER A 380 -20.92 -14.47 11.50
CA SER A 380 -20.19 -15.41 10.67
C SER A 380 -20.33 -15.08 9.17
N ASP A 381 -21.52 -14.64 8.73
CA ASP A 381 -21.76 -14.21 7.36
C ASP A 381 -21.01 -12.91 7.05
N LEU A 382 -21.01 -11.94 7.98
CA LEU A 382 -20.26 -10.69 7.81
C LEU A 382 -18.75 -10.93 7.69
N PHE A 383 -18.20 -11.88 8.44
CA PHE A 383 -16.77 -12.22 8.36
C PHE A 383 -16.40 -12.84 7.02
N GLU A 384 -17.25 -13.70 6.46
CA GLU A 384 -16.97 -14.28 5.14
C GLU A 384 -17.11 -13.22 4.03
N ILE A 385 -18.06 -12.30 4.13
CA ILE A 385 -18.18 -11.15 3.20
C ILE A 385 -16.91 -10.28 3.25
N ASP A 386 -16.45 -9.87 4.45
CA ASP A 386 -15.21 -9.09 4.61
C ASP A 386 -14.00 -9.81 4.02
N LYS A 387 -13.88 -11.12 4.27
CA LYS A 387 -12.79 -11.94 3.75
C LYS A 387 -12.79 -12.01 2.23
N GLU A 388 -13.96 -12.16 1.60
CA GLU A 388 -14.11 -12.11 0.14
C GLU A 388 -13.68 -10.76 -0.42
N ILE A 389 -14.18 -9.65 0.16
CA ILE A 389 -13.87 -8.29 -0.26
C ILE A 389 -12.36 -8.01 -0.14
N ARG A 390 -11.76 -8.37 0.99
CA ARG A 390 -10.32 -8.25 1.21
C ARG A 390 -9.53 -9.09 0.21
N LEU A 391 -10.00 -10.28 -0.14
CA LEU A 391 -9.31 -11.12 -1.13
C LEU A 391 -9.32 -10.44 -2.50
N GLU A 392 -10.47 -9.93 -2.95
CA GLU A 392 -10.61 -9.20 -4.21
C GLU A 392 -9.68 -7.97 -4.25
N ILE A 393 -9.73 -7.13 -3.21
CA ILE A 393 -8.83 -5.97 -3.08
C ILE A 393 -7.36 -6.41 -3.11
N SER A 394 -7.00 -7.52 -2.46
CA SER A 394 -5.63 -8.02 -2.45
C SER A 394 -5.15 -8.47 -3.84
N GLU A 395 -6.04 -9.03 -4.66
CA GLU A 395 -5.78 -9.40 -6.05
C GLU A 395 -5.59 -8.17 -6.94
N GLU A 396 -6.49 -7.20 -6.85
CA GLU A 396 -6.39 -5.92 -7.59
C GLU A 396 -5.15 -5.11 -7.20
N LEU A 397 -4.70 -5.24 -5.94
CA LEU A 397 -3.45 -4.67 -5.45
C LEU A 397 -2.22 -5.50 -5.88
N GLY A 398 -2.38 -6.72 -6.38
CA GLY A 398 -1.29 -7.60 -6.80
C GLY A 398 -0.48 -8.21 -5.65
N HIS A 399 -1.10 -8.34 -4.47
CA HIS A 399 -0.49 -9.00 -3.33
C HIS A 399 -0.90 -10.47 -3.22
N SER A 400 -2.16 -10.79 -3.53
CA SER A 400 -2.78 -12.13 -3.47
C SER A 400 -2.63 -12.80 -2.09
N ARG A 401 -2.72 -12.01 -1.03
CA ARG A 401 -2.65 -12.45 0.37
C ARG A 401 -3.58 -11.63 1.25
N LEU A 402 -4.32 -12.28 2.14
CA LEU A 402 -5.30 -11.61 2.99
C LEU A 402 -4.63 -10.73 4.06
N ASP A 403 -3.56 -11.21 4.69
CA ASP A 403 -2.84 -10.53 5.78
C ASP A 403 -2.39 -9.10 5.44
N ILE A 404 -2.04 -8.87 4.18
CA ILE A 404 -1.55 -7.57 3.72
C ILE A 404 -2.64 -6.49 3.70
N THR A 405 -3.93 -6.88 3.63
CA THR A 405 -5.03 -5.92 3.55
C THR A 405 -5.25 -5.19 4.86
N ASN A 406 -4.84 -5.77 6.00
CA ASN A 406 -4.84 -5.09 7.29
C ASN A 406 -3.99 -3.82 7.27
N THR A 407 -2.94 -3.77 6.43
CA THR A 407 -2.15 -2.55 6.23
C THR A 407 -2.97 -1.42 5.60
N TYR A 408 -3.96 -1.76 4.76
CA TYR A 408 -4.76 -0.79 4.01
C TYR A 408 -6.10 -0.46 4.70
N LEU A 409 -6.73 -1.48 5.28
CA LEU A 409 -8.12 -1.45 5.76
C LEU A 409 -8.22 -1.54 7.29
N GLY A 410 -7.11 -1.80 7.99
CA GLY A 410 -7.12 -2.11 9.41
C GLY A 410 -7.53 -3.54 9.70
N HIS A 411 -7.26 -3.96 10.93
CA HIS A 411 -7.86 -5.13 11.54
C HIS A 411 -9.30 -4.79 11.94
N PRO A 412 -10.29 -5.61 11.52
CA PRO A 412 -11.67 -5.43 11.96
C PRO A 412 -11.83 -5.73 13.45
#